data_AF-A0A6I6LXY3-F1
#
_entry.id   AF-A0A6I6LXY3-F1
#
_cell.length_a   1.000
_cell.length_b   1.000
_cell.length_c   1.000
_cell.angle_alpha   90.00
_cell.angle_beta   90.00
_cell.angle_gamma   90.00
#
_symmetry.space_group_name_H-M   'P 1'
#
loop_
_entity.id
_entity.type
_entity.pdbx_description
1 polymer ?
#
loop_
_entity_poly.entity_id
_entity_poly.type
_entity_poly.pdbx_seq_one_letter_code
_entity_poly.pdbx_strand_id
1 'polypeptide(L)'
;MQDAMIFLSIVVMSGWFAGTINPSVVRLDGMPRLKIFWVGLAATLAAMTAGGLMKASPSSDTASALFGLFGVITAFGWPIWAIVDLVRSRKPRLGVPAGQVSKPKLLTPSERKRLGLPEPVRQPEPDPLTAAPKKTRAIRTGWKRGTVAFTYEDSQGVVTTRTVTVHSVSQAYLKGECQDRNEQRTFRIDRMIGEVIDADTGELLEPKKLARHFAV
;
A
#
# COMPACT_ATOMS: atom_id res chain seq x y z
N MET A 1 22.44 -39.58 -15.67
CA MET A 1 21.10 -39.62 -15.04
C MET A 1 21.00 -38.65 -13.86
N GLN A 2 22.01 -38.60 -12.98
CA GLN A 2 22.03 -37.66 -11.84
C GLN A 2 21.92 -36.18 -12.26
N ASP A 3 22.64 -35.76 -13.30
CA ASP A 3 22.57 -34.37 -13.79
C ASP A 3 21.16 -34.00 -14.31
N ALA A 4 20.48 -34.92 -14.99
CA ALA A 4 19.12 -34.71 -15.47
C ALA A 4 18.12 -34.51 -14.31
N MET A 5 18.33 -35.19 -13.18
CA MET A 5 17.51 -35.03 -11.98
C MET A 5 17.76 -33.70 -11.28
N ILE A 6 19.01 -33.21 -11.29
CA ILE A 6 19.37 -31.89 -10.75
C ILE A 6 18.78 -30.78 -11.62
N PHE A 7 18.87 -30.89 -12.95
CA PHE A 7 18.21 -29.93 -13.84
C PHE A 7 16.68 -29.93 -13.66
N LEU A 8 16.06 -31.10 -13.53
CA LEU A 8 14.62 -31.21 -13.30
C LEU A 8 14.21 -30.55 -11.98
N SER A 9 14.98 -30.72 -10.89
CA SER A 9 14.65 -30.12 -9.60
C SER A 9 14.77 -28.59 -9.63
N ILE A 10 15.76 -28.04 -10.33
CA ILE A 10 15.91 -26.59 -10.55
C ILE A 10 14.71 -26.04 -11.33
N VAL A 11 14.32 -26.68 -12.45
CA VAL A 11 13.16 -26.25 -13.26
C VAL A 11 11.87 -26.29 -12.44
N VAL A 12 11.66 -27.34 -11.65
CA VAL A 12 10.48 -27.47 -10.77
C VAL A 12 10.48 -26.38 -9.68
N MET A 13 11.62 -26.11 -9.04
CA MET A 13 11.73 -25.02 -8.05
C MET A 13 11.45 -23.65 -8.67
N SER A 14 12.02 -23.35 -9.84
CA SER A 14 11.79 -22.07 -10.52
C SER A 14 10.32 -21.88 -10.91
N GLY A 15 9.67 -22.92 -11.42
CA GLY A 15 8.23 -22.90 -11.74
C GLY A 15 7.35 -22.70 -10.50
N TRP A 16 7.71 -23.33 -9.39
CA TRP A 16 7.02 -23.16 -8.11
C TRP A 16 7.13 -21.71 -7.59
N PHE A 17 8.33 -21.14 -7.57
CA PHE A 17 8.54 -19.75 -7.14
C PHE A 17 7.75 -18.76 -8.02
N ALA A 18 7.74 -18.97 -9.34
CA ALA A 18 6.97 -18.15 -10.27
C ALA A 18 5.46 -18.18 -9.94
N GLY A 19 4.90 -19.36 -9.63
CA GLY A 19 3.48 -19.52 -9.27
C GLY A 19 3.08 -18.86 -7.95
N THR A 20 4.00 -18.75 -6.98
CA THR A 20 3.70 -18.06 -5.71
C THR A 20 3.62 -16.54 -5.85
N ILE A 21 4.43 -15.97 -6.75
CA ILE A 21 4.47 -14.53 -7.02
C ILE A 21 3.33 -14.14 -7.97
N ASN A 22 3.12 -14.93 -9.03
CA ASN A 22 2.08 -14.69 -10.01
C ASN A 22 1.40 -16.01 -10.46
N PRO A 23 0.25 -16.39 -9.87
CA PRO A 23 -0.46 -17.64 -10.17
C PRO A 23 -0.82 -17.82 -11.65
N SER A 24 -1.03 -16.70 -12.36
CA SER A 24 -1.45 -16.69 -13.77
C SER A 24 -0.39 -17.25 -14.72
N VAL A 25 0.89 -17.15 -14.36
CA VAL A 25 2.01 -17.67 -15.18
C VAL A 25 1.99 -19.21 -15.23
N VAL A 26 1.45 -19.85 -14.19
CA VAL A 26 1.37 -21.31 -14.08
C VAL A 26 -0.06 -21.82 -14.32
N ARG A 27 -0.96 -20.95 -14.81
CA ARG A 27 -2.39 -21.24 -15.00
C ARG A 27 -3.08 -21.76 -13.73
N LEU A 28 -2.63 -21.32 -12.55
CA LEU A 28 -3.21 -21.67 -11.24
C LEU A 28 -4.17 -20.58 -10.73
N ASP A 29 -4.86 -19.91 -11.65
CA ASP A 29 -5.79 -18.83 -11.36
C ASP A 29 -6.97 -19.36 -10.53
N GLY A 30 -7.06 -18.94 -9.27
CA GLY A 30 -8.14 -19.31 -8.33
C GLY A 30 -7.70 -20.10 -7.10
N MET A 31 -6.44 -20.56 -7.03
CA MET A 31 -5.92 -21.19 -5.81
C MET A 31 -5.39 -20.13 -4.80
N PRO A 32 -5.67 -20.30 -3.49
CA PRO A 32 -5.03 -19.49 -2.45
C PRO A 32 -3.52 -19.63 -2.52
N ARG A 33 -2.78 -18.51 -2.47
CA ARG A 33 -1.31 -18.49 -2.60
C ARG A 33 -0.60 -19.42 -1.61
N LEU A 34 -1.14 -19.57 -0.41
CA LEU A 34 -0.61 -20.48 0.61
C LEU A 34 -0.70 -21.96 0.20
N LYS A 35 -1.76 -22.36 -0.52
CA LYS A 35 -1.89 -23.73 -1.05
C LYS A 35 -0.87 -23.98 -2.18
N ILE A 36 -0.64 -23.00 -3.06
CA ILE A 36 0.36 -23.08 -4.12
C ILE A 36 1.77 -23.25 -3.52
N PHE A 37 2.06 -22.52 -2.43
CA PHE A 37 3.29 -22.68 -1.68
C PHE A 37 3.48 -24.13 -1.17
N TRP A 38 2.51 -24.68 -0.43
CA TRP A 38 2.64 -26.03 0.12
C TRP A 38 2.74 -27.13 -0.93
N VAL A 39 2.02 -27.01 -2.06
CA VAL A 39 2.06 -28.00 -3.15
C VAL A 39 3.45 -28.08 -3.79
N GLY A 40 4.08 -26.95 -4.11
CA GLY A 40 5.40 -26.99 -4.71
C GLY A 40 6.52 -27.34 -3.72
N LEU A 41 6.38 -27.00 -2.44
CA LEU A 41 7.32 -27.49 -1.41
C LEU A 41 7.28 -29.01 -1.32
N ALA A 42 6.08 -29.61 -1.29
CA ALA A 42 5.90 -31.06 -1.26
C ALA A 42 6.49 -31.74 -2.51
N ALA A 43 6.26 -31.17 -3.70
CA ALA A 43 6.83 -31.68 -4.95
C ALA A 43 8.37 -31.62 -4.97
N THR A 44 8.95 -30.54 -4.43
CA THR A 44 10.41 -30.37 -4.35
C THR A 44 11.03 -31.38 -3.39
N LEU A 45 10.42 -31.58 -2.22
CA LEU A 45 10.86 -32.58 -1.25
C LEU A 45 10.75 -34.01 -1.82
N ALA A 46 9.67 -34.33 -2.54
CA ALA A 46 9.51 -35.63 -3.19
C ALA A 46 10.57 -35.88 -4.28
N ALA A 47 10.94 -34.84 -5.06
CA ALA A 47 12.00 -34.94 -6.05
C ALA A 47 13.38 -35.14 -5.40
N MET A 48 13.65 -34.48 -4.27
CA MET A 48 14.89 -34.65 -3.51
C MET A 48 15.01 -36.04 -2.87
N THR A 49 13.92 -36.59 -2.31
CA THR A 49 13.94 -37.95 -1.73
C THR A 49 14.09 -39.02 -2.81
N ALA A 50 13.46 -38.86 -3.97
CA ALA A 50 13.65 -39.74 -5.11
C ALA A 50 15.08 -39.67 -5.68
N GLY A 51 15.70 -38.48 -5.70
CA GLY A 51 17.08 -38.29 -6.16
C GLY A 51 18.14 -38.80 -5.18
N GLY A 52 17.91 -38.65 -3.86
CA GLY A 52 18.84 -39.10 -2.82
C GLY A 52 18.98 -40.62 -2.67
N LEU A 53 18.05 -41.39 -3.24
CA LEU A 53 18.14 -42.86 -3.31
C LEU A 53 19.03 -43.36 -4.47
N MET A 54 19.47 -42.47 -5.38
CA MET A 54 20.42 -42.83 -6.43
C MET A 54 21.86 -42.64 -5.95
N LYS A 55 22.51 -43.76 -5.68
CA LYS A 55 23.89 -43.93 -5.18
C LYS A 55 24.89 -42.97 -5.86
N ALA A 56 25.36 -41.97 -5.11
CA ALA A 56 26.35 -41.00 -5.59
C ALA A 56 27.72 -41.68 -5.75
N SER A 57 28.24 -41.75 -6.97
CA SER A 57 29.65 -42.08 -7.21
C SER A 57 30.50 -40.80 -7.13
N PRO A 58 31.58 -40.78 -6.33
CA PRO A 58 32.39 -39.59 -6.12
C PRO A 58 33.52 -39.54 -7.15
N SER A 59 33.35 -38.82 -8.27
CA SER A 59 34.50 -38.47 -9.11
C SER A 59 34.19 -37.33 -10.09
N SER A 60 34.36 -36.08 -9.63
CA SER A 60 35.01 -34.98 -10.38
C SER A 60 34.77 -33.65 -9.64
N ASP A 61 35.82 -33.12 -9.02
CA ASP A 61 35.80 -31.88 -8.22
C ASP A 61 35.46 -30.62 -9.05
N THR A 62 35.51 -30.72 -10.38
CA THR A 62 35.16 -29.63 -11.30
C THR A 62 33.66 -29.48 -11.51
N ALA A 63 32.90 -30.58 -11.46
CA ALA A 63 31.46 -30.53 -11.65
C ALA A 63 30.77 -29.84 -10.46
N SER A 64 31.16 -30.18 -9.23
CA SER A 64 30.61 -29.59 -8.01
C SER A 64 30.86 -28.08 -7.91
N ALA A 65 32.02 -27.60 -8.36
CA ALA A 65 32.34 -26.16 -8.40
C ALA A 65 31.48 -25.39 -9.41
N LEU A 66 31.26 -25.94 -10.61
CA LEU A 66 30.39 -25.34 -11.62
C LEU A 66 28.91 -25.34 -11.18
N PHE A 67 28.43 -26.41 -10.55
CA PHE A 67 27.07 -26.47 -10.00
C PHE A 67 26.87 -25.48 -8.85
N GLY A 68 27.89 -25.26 -8.01
CA GLY A 68 27.85 -24.24 -6.96
C GLY A 68 27.67 -22.83 -7.54
N LEU A 69 28.42 -22.50 -8.60
CA LEU A 69 28.33 -21.18 -9.24
C LEU A 69 26.98 -20.94 -9.92
N PHE A 70 26.46 -21.95 -10.64
CA PHE A 70 25.13 -21.86 -11.26
C PHE A 70 24.01 -21.76 -10.21
N GLY A 71 24.12 -22.46 -9.09
CA GLY A 71 23.20 -22.35 -7.96
C GLY A 71 23.15 -20.94 -7.37
N VAL A 72 24.30 -20.27 -7.23
CA VAL A 72 24.36 -18.88 -6.74
C VAL A 72 23.77 -17.90 -7.77
N ILE A 73 24.11 -18.03 -9.06
CA ILE A 73 23.60 -17.13 -10.10
C ILE A 73 22.07 -17.28 -10.24
N THR A 74 21.53 -18.49 -10.13
CA THR A 74 20.08 -18.70 -10.18
C THR A 74 19.37 -18.23 -8.91
N ALA A 75 19.97 -18.46 -7.73
CA ALA A 75 19.40 -18.02 -6.46
C ALA A 75 19.36 -16.50 -6.31
N PHE A 76 20.35 -15.78 -6.82
CA PHE A 76 20.46 -14.31 -6.65
C PHE A 76 20.15 -13.50 -7.89
N GLY A 77 20.42 -14.02 -9.10
CA GLY A 77 20.13 -13.32 -10.35
C GLY A 77 18.64 -13.19 -10.64
N TRP A 78 17.85 -14.23 -10.33
CA TRP A 78 16.41 -14.23 -10.58
C TRP A 78 15.62 -13.23 -9.70
N PRO A 79 15.86 -13.13 -8.37
CA PRO A 79 15.22 -12.11 -7.54
C PRO A 79 15.52 -10.68 -8.00
N ILE A 80 16.76 -10.39 -8.41
CA ILE A 80 17.16 -9.07 -8.91
C ILE A 80 16.39 -8.75 -10.19
N TRP A 81 16.30 -9.70 -11.12
CA TRP A 81 15.56 -9.52 -12.36
C TRP A 81 14.04 -9.34 -12.14
N ALA A 82 13.45 -10.10 -11.21
CA ALA A 82 12.04 -9.97 -10.83
C ALA A 82 11.71 -8.62 -10.16
N ILE A 83 12.63 -8.08 -9.35
CA ILE A 83 12.49 -6.74 -8.76
C ILE A 83 12.57 -5.66 -9.86
N VAL A 84 13.53 -5.78 -10.79
CA VAL A 84 13.65 -4.85 -11.93
C VAL A 84 12.39 -4.87 -12.80
N ASP A 85 11.84 -6.05 -13.08
CA ASP A 85 10.61 -6.18 -13.86
C ASP A 85 9.38 -5.66 -13.10
N LEU A 86 9.30 -5.87 -11.78
CA LEU A 86 8.25 -5.28 -10.93
C LEU A 86 8.33 -3.74 -10.92
N VAL A 87 9.53 -3.17 -10.89
CA VAL A 87 9.74 -1.72 -10.94
C VAL A 87 9.42 -1.17 -12.34
N ARG A 88 9.77 -1.87 -13.41
CA ARG A 88 9.43 -1.50 -14.79
C ARG A 88 7.95 -1.63 -15.11
N SER A 89 7.28 -2.65 -14.57
CA SER A 89 5.82 -2.84 -14.73
C SER A 89 5.01 -1.87 -13.87
N ARG A 90 5.62 -1.28 -12.82
CA ARG A 90 5.18 -0.02 -12.22
C ARG A 90 5.55 1.20 -13.09
N LYS A 91 5.37 1.11 -14.42
CA LYS A 91 5.09 2.34 -15.17
C LYS A 91 3.92 2.99 -14.44
N PRO A 92 4.04 4.27 -13.99
CA PRO A 92 2.87 5.00 -13.53
C PRO A 92 1.83 4.82 -14.62
N ARG A 93 0.57 4.54 -14.25
CA ARG A 93 -0.55 4.70 -15.18
C ARG A 93 -0.66 6.20 -15.52
N LEU A 94 0.32 6.71 -16.25
CA LEU A 94 0.30 7.93 -17.01
C LEU A 94 -0.69 7.66 -18.13
N GLY A 95 -1.95 8.02 -17.91
CA GLY A 95 -2.96 7.86 -18.95
C GLY A 95 -4.41 7.73 -18.52
N VAL A 96 -4.81 8.10 -17.30
CA VAL A 96 -6.16 8.65 -17.17
C VAL A 96 -5.98 10.16 -17.12
N PRO A 97 -6.27 10.89 -18.21
CA PRO A 97 -6.22 12.35 -18.17
C PRO A 97 -7.10 12.82 -17.02
N ALA A 98 -6.57 13.66 -16.14
CA ALA A 98 -7.24 14.16 -14.94
C ALA A 98 -8.56 14.92 -15.22
N GLY A 99 -8.91 15.12 -16.50
CA GLY A 99 -10.14 15.77 -16.96
C GLY A 99 -11.35 14.87 -17.20
N GLN A 100 -11.26 13.54 -17.07
CA GLN A 100 -12.36 12.64 -17.47
C GLN A 100 -12.79 11.56 -16.45
N VAL A 101 -12.46 11.73 -15.17
CA VAL A 101 -13.22 11.04 -14.12
C VAL A 101 -14.46 11.89 -13.81
N SER A 102 -15.38 11.96 -14.77
CA SER A 102 -16.73 12.45 -14.48
C SER A 102 -17.30 11.49 -13.43
N LYS A 103 -17.56 11.99 -12.22
CA LYS A 103 -18.28 11.22 -11.20
C LYS A 103 -19.47 10.56 -11.89
N PRO A 104 -19.68 9.23 -11.74
CA PRO A 104 -20.81 8.57 -12.37
C PRO A 104 -22.06 9.36 -11.99
N LYS A 105 -22.75 9.89 -13.00
CA LYS A 105 -23.96 10.67 -12.80
C LYS A 105 -24.92 9.78 -12.05
N LEU A 106 -25.25 10.15 -10.83
CA LEU A 106 -26.24 9.41 -10.05
C LEU A 106 -27.55 9.44 -10.84
N LEU A 107 -28.08 8.25 -11.13
CA LEU A 107 -29.38 8.12 -11.79
C LEU A 107 -30.43 8.88 -10.98
N THR A 108 -31.24 9.65 -11.67
CA THR A 108 -32.37 10.33 -11.04
C THR A 108 -33.37 9.29 -10.51
N PRO A 109 -34.19 9.63 -9.50
CA PRO A 109 -35.24 8.73 -9.01
C PRO A 109 -36.17 8.23 -10.13
N SER A 110 -36.46 9.09 -11.10
CA SER A 110 -37.29 8.80 -12.28
C SER A 110 -36.66 7.74 -13.18
N GLU A 111 -35.36 7.87 -13.47
CA GLU A 111 -34.60 6.90 -14.28
C GLU A 111 -34.47 5.56 -13.55
N ARG A 112 -34.24 5.58 -12.23
CA ARG A 112 -34.24 4.37 -11.40
C ARG A 112 -35.58 3.64 -11.43
N LYS A 113 -36.68 4.37 -11.33
CA LYS A 113 -38.04 3.82 -11.40
C LYS A 113 -38.33 3.21 -12.78
N ARG A 114 -37.86 3.82 -13.86
CA ARG A 114 -37.93 3.24 -15.22
C ARG A 114 -37.12 1.96 -15.36
N LEU A 115 -35.98 1.87 -14.68
CA LEU A 115 -35.09 0.70 -14.70
C LEU A 115 -35.50 -0.40 -13.70
N GLY A 116 -36.59 -0.23 -12.95
CA GLY A 116 -37.01 -1.19 -11.93
C GLY A 116 -35.99 -1.38 -10.80
N LEU A 117 -35.11 -0.40 -10.59
CA LEU A 117 -34.10 -0.47 -9.53
C LEU A 117 -34.76 -0.14 -8.19
N PRO A 118 -34.45 -0.89 -7.11
CA PRO A 118 -34.93 -0.55 -5.78
C PRO A 118 -34.44 0.85 -5.39
N GLU A 119 -35.33 1.62 -4.77
CA GLU A 119 -34.95 2.93 -4.25
C GLU A 119 -33.83 2.75 -3.21
N PRO A 120 -32.81 3.62 -3.21
CA PRO A 120 -31.79 3.58 -2.19
C PRO A 120 -32.48 3.86 -0.86
N VAL A 121 -32.50 2.88 0.03
CA VAL A 121 -32.94 3.08 1.41
C VAL A 121 -32.08 4.18 1.98
N ARG A 122 -32.65 5.38 2.17
CA ARG A 122 -31.99 6.45 2.92
C ARG A 122 -31.86 5.93 4.33
N GLN A 123 -30.66 5.50 4.70
CA GLN A 123 -30.35 5.32 6.11
C GLN A 123 -30.62 6.68 6.77
N PRO A 124 -31.42 6.72 7.86
CA PRO A 124 -31.61 7.96 8.60
C PRO A 124 -30.23 8.51 8.92
N GLU A 125 -29.97 9.72 8.41
CA GLU A 125 -28.71 10.38 8.66
C GLU A 125 -28.61 10.54 10.19
N PRO A 126 -27.53 10.05 10.82
CA PRO A 126 -27.41 10.11 12.27
C PRO A 126 -27.55 11.57 12.70
N ASP A 127 -28.45 11.82 13.65
CA ASP A 127 -28.72 13.17 14.15
C ASP A 127 -27.38 13.82 14.56
N PRO A 128 -26.97 14.92 13.89
CA PRO A 128 -25.66 15.53 14.12
C PRO A 128 -25.48 16.01 15.57
N LEU A 129 -26.56 16.15 16.36
CA LEU A 129 -26.50 16.52 17.76
C LEU A 129 -26.13 15.37 18.71
N THR A 130 -26.24 14.10 18.28
CA THR A 130 -25.97 12.92 19.13
C THR A 130 -24.81 12.05 18.63
N ALA A 131 -24.24 12.36 17.47
CA ALA A 131 -23.08 11.64 16.95
C ALA A 131 -21.83 11.94 17.77
N ALA A 132 -21.46 11.02 18.67
CA ALA A 132 -20.17 11.07 19.35
C ALA A 132 -19.03 11.13 18.33
N PRO A 133 -18.00 11.99 18.53
CA PRO A 133 -16.91 12.15 17.58
C PRO A 133 -16.17 10.82 17.40
N LYS A 134 -15.99 10.40 16.15
CA LYS A 134 -15.27 9.15 15.84
C LYS A 134 -13.80 9.31 16.21
N LYS A 135 -13.40 8.70 17.34
CA LYS A 135 -11.99 8.64 17.76
C LYS A 135 -11.19 7.81 16.75
N THR A 136 -10.23 8.44 16.10
CA THR A 136 -9.32 7.81 15.14
C THR A 136 -8.12 7.17 15.82
N ARG A 137 -7.38 6.33 15.06
CA ARG A 137 -6.20 5.62 15.55
C ARG A 137 -5.15 6.56 16.17
N ALA A 138 -4.94 7.74 15.58
CA ALA A 138 -3.97 8.72 16.08
C ALA A 138 -4.29 9.18 17.51
N ILE A 139 -5.55 9.52 17.78
CA ILE A 139 -6.05 9.86 19.11
C ILE A 139 -5.86 8.68 20.08
N ARG A 140 -6.17 7.46 19.62
CA ARG A 140 -6.03 6.25 20.44
C ARG A 140 -4.56 5.94 20.80
N THR A 141 -3.62 6.25 19.92
CA THR A 141 -2.19 5.99 20.13
C THR A 141 -1.46 7.14 20.82
N GLY A 142 -2.12 8.30 21.03
CA GLY A 142 -1.51 9.47 21.66
C GLY A 142 -0.34 10.07 20.87
N TRP A 143 -0.24 9.79 19.57
CA TRP A 143 0.90 10.23 18.76
C TRP A 143 0.64 11.63 18.21
N LYS A 144 1.50 12.58 18.59
CA LYS A 144 1.49 13.97 18.11
C LYS A 144 2.88 14.37 17.63
N ARG A 145 2.94 15.23 16.61
CA ARG A 145 4.18 15.82 16.08
C ARG A 145 4.48 17.21 16.66
N GLY A 146 3.44 17.92 17.14
CA GLY A 146 3.55 19.25 17.74
C GLY A 146 2.17 19.92 17.80
N THR A 147 2.13 21.15 18.29
CA THR A 147 0.90 21.98 18.34
C THR A 147 1.11 23.26 17.55
N VAL A 148 0.16 23.61 16.67
CA VAL A 148 0.24 24.84 15.88
C VAL A 148 -1.02 25.69 16.05
N ALA A 149 -0.85 27.01 16.01
CA ALA A 149 -1.92 27.99 15.99
C ALA A 149 -1.89 28.79 14.68
N PHE A 150 -3.03 28.92 14.01
CA PHE A 150 -3.12 29.65 12.73
C PHE A 150 -4.51 30.21 12.48
N THR A 151 -4.59 31.22 11.61
CA THR A 151 -5.86 31.74 11.10
C THR A 151 -6.30 30.95 9.87
N TYR A 152 -7.57 30.54 9.83
CA TYR A 152 -8.11 29.65 8.81
C TYR A 152 -9.43 30.16 8.24
N GLU A 153 -9.52 30.18 6.91
CA GLU A 153 -10.76 30.44 6.18
C GLU A 153 -11.46 29.14 5.81
N ASP A 154 -12.71 28.98 6.24
CA ASP A 154 -13.49 27.79 5.89
C ASP A 154 -14.05 27.84 4.46
N SER A 155 -14.85 26.85 4.07
CA SER A 155 -15.48 26.84 2.73
C SER A 155 -16.58 27.89 2.55
N GLN A 156 -17.08 28.47 3.65
CA GLN A 156 -18.11 29.51 3.66
C GLN A 156 -17.50 30.92 3.75
N GLY A 157 -16.16 31.04 3.73
CA GLY A 157 -15.45 32.31 3.85
C GLY A 157 -15.33 32.81 5.30
N VAL A 158 -15.68 32.00 6.30
CA VAL A 158 -15.59 32.39 7.70
C VAL A 158 -14.16 32.20 8.19
N VAL A 159 -13.55 33.31 8.62
CA VAL A 159 -12.17 33.34 9.13
C VAL A 159 -12.19 33.08 10.64
N THR A 160 -11.42 32.10 11.09
CA THR A 160 -11.31 31.72 12.51
C THR A 160 -9.88 31.37 12.88
N THR A 161 -9.44 31.73 14.08
CA THR A 161 -8.17 31.24 14.63
C THR A 161 -8.37 29.85 15.20
N ARG A 162 -7.45 28.93 14.90
CA ARG A 162 -7.52 27.52 15.30
C ARG A 162 -6.21 27.10 15.94
N THR A 163 -6.32 26.37 17.04
CA THR A 163 -5.20 25.62 17.63
C THR A 163 -5.38 24.13 17.33
N VAL A 164 -4.34 23.53 16.75
CA VAL A 164 -4.40 22.16 16.24
C VAL A 164 -3.19 21.37 16.69
N THR A 165 -3.43 20.21 17.31
CA THR A 165 -2.40 19.22 17.59
C THR A 165 -2.15 18.40 16.32
N VAL A 166 -0.94 18.51 15.77
CA VAL A 166 -0.57 17.97 14.46
C VAL A 166 -0.31 16.47 14.56
N HIS A 167 -0.99 15.68 13.72
CA HIS A 167 -0.75 14.24 13.59
C HIS A 167 0.02 13.92 12.31
N SER A 168 -0.36 14.54 11.20
CA SER A 168 0.34 14.36 9.92
C SER A 168 0.20 15.61 9.06
N VAL A 169 1.27 15.98 8.36
CA VAL A 169 1.26 17.09 7.41
C VAL A 169 1.67 16.58 6.03
N SER A 170 1.03 17.10 5.01
CA SER A 170 1.37 16.91 3.60
C SER A 170 1.50 18.29 2.95
N GLN A 171 1.93 18.36 1.69
CA GLN A 171 2.08 19.63 0.98
C GLN A 171 0.77 20.42 0.84
N ALA A 172 -0.38 19.75 0.86
CA ALA A 172 -1.69 20.38 0.65
C ALA A 172 -2.60 20.37 1.90
N TYR A 173 -2.35 19.46 2.84
CA TYR A 173 -3.24 19.23 3.97
C TYR A 173 -2.47 19.03 5.28
N LEU A 174 -2.99 19.62 6.35
CA LEU A 174 -2.64 19.34 7.74
C LEU A 174 -3.77 18.53 8.38
N LYS A 175 -3.45 17.37 8.95
CA LYS A 175 -4.39 16.55 9.72
C LYS A 175 -4.00 16.59 11.18
N GLY A 176 -4.96 16.91 12.03
CA GLY A 176 -4.71 17.06 13.45
C GLY A 176 -6.01 17.16 14.24
N GLU A 177 -5.88 17.21 15.54
CA GLU A 177 -6.98 17.43 16.48
C GLU A 177 -7.18 18.93 16.71
N CYS A 178 -8.37 19.44 16.39
CA CYS A 178 -8.73 20.82 16.61
C CYS A 178 -9.19 20.99 18.06
N GLN A 179 -8.48 21.83 18.83
CA GLN A 179 -8.74 21.98 20.27
C GLN A 179 -10.10 22.64 20.54
N ASP A 180 -10.54 23.59 19.70
CA ASP A 180 -11.85 24.25 19.87
C ASP A 180 -13.03 23.29 19.80
N ARG A 181 -12.90 22.22 19.02
CA ARG A 181 -13.98 21.24 18.80
C ARG A 181 -13.68 19.87 19.40
N ASN A 182 -12.49 19.69 19.96
CA ASN A 182 -11.98 18.43 20.50
C ASN A 182 -12.18 17.24 19.53
N GLU A 183 -11.90 17.47 18.24
CA GLU A 183 -12.19 16.54 17.15
C GLU A 183 -11.09 16.57 16.09
N GLN A 184 -10.82 15.42 15.45
CA GLN A 184 -9.87 15.36 14.35
C GLN A 184 -10.43 16.02 13.07
N ARG A 185 -9.67 16.94 12.50
CA ARG A 185 -10.00 17.64 11.26
C ARG A 185 -8.83 17.68 10.29
N THR A 186 -9.19 17.89 9.03
CA THR A 186 -8.22 18.10 7.95
C THR A 186 -8.35 19.54 7.47
N PHE A 187 -7.27 20.30 7.61
CA PHE A 187 -7.16 21.69 7.18
C PHE A 187 -6.38 21.75 5.89
N ARG A 188 -6.82 22.57 4.94
CA ARG A 188 -6.06 22.78 3.72
C ARG A 188 -5.02 23.88 3.93
N ILE A 189 -3.80 23.65 3.50
CA ILE A 189 -2.70 24.61 3.69
C ILE A 189 -2.94 25.90 2.89
N ASP A 190 -3.61 25.81 1.74
CA ASP A 190 -3.94 26.97 0.90
C ASP A 190 -4.98 27.92 1.52
N ARG A 191 -5.68 27.49 2.58
CA ARG A 191 -6.69 28.29 3.29
C ARG A 191 -6.21 28.81 4.65
N MET A 192 -4.95 28.58 4.98
CA MET A 192 -4.31 29.19 6.13
C MET A 192 -3.91 30.61 5.74
N ILE A 193 -4.41 31.59 6.49
CA ILE A 193 -4.14 33.00 6.24
C ILE A 193 -2.99 33.43 7.14
N GLY A 194 -1.98 34.04 6.54
CA GLY A 194 -0.82 34.56 7.26
C GLY A 194 0.16 33.48 7.70
N GLU A 195 0.73 33.67 8.89
CA GLU A 195 1.74 32.80 9.48
C GLU A 195 1.12 31.75 10.41
N VAL A 196 1.82 30.63 10.54
CA VAL A 196 1.46 29.54 11.46
C VAL A 196 2.44 29.56 12.60
N ILE A 197 1.94 29.69 13.82
CA ILE A 197 2.75 29.73 15.03
C ILE A 197 2.90 28.30 15.53
N ASP A 198 4.12 27.82 15.69
CA ASP A 198 4.39 26.61 16.46
C ASP A 198 4.24 26.95 17.94
N ALA A 199 3.23 26.37 18.61
CA ALA A 199 2.92 26.69 20.00
C ALA A 199 3.92 26.09 20.99
N ASP A 200 4.70 25.09 20.56
CA ASP A 200 5.70 24.45 21.40
C ASP A 200 7.02 25.24 21.38
N THR A 201 7.42 25.78 20.22
CA THR A 201 8.70 26.52 20.06
C THR A 201 8.53 28.04 20.01
N GLY A 202 7.33 28.53 19.69
CA GLY A 202 7.07 29.95 19.41
C GLY A 202 7.52 30.41 18.02
N GLU A 203 7.97 29.51 17.15
CA GLU A 203 8.45 29.85 15.82
C GLU A 203 7.29 30.24 14.87
N LEU A 204 7.55 31.23 14.02
CA LEU A 204 6.64 31.66 12.96
C LEU A 204 6.99 30.93 11.65
N LEU A 205 6.04 30.14 11.15
CA LEU A 205 6.21 29.28 10.00
C LEU A 205 5.28 29.72 8.87
N GLU A 206 5.77 29.67 7.64
CA GLU A 206 4.89 29.76 6.47
C GLU A 206 4.07 28.47 6.34
N PRO A 207 2.77 28.55 5.99
CA PRO A 207 1.93 27.36 5.82
C PRO A 207 2.54 26.30 4.88
N LYS A 208 3.19 26.73 3.79
CA LYS A 208 3.83 25.82 2.81
C LYS A 208 5.05 25.09 3.36
N LYS A 209 5.71 25.61 4.41
CA LYS A 209 6.90 25.02 5.04
C LYS A 209 6.55 23.99 6.12
N LEU A 210 5.30 23.94 6.59
CA LEU A 210 4.84 22.99 7.62
C LEU A 210 5.19 21.53 7.30
N ALA A 211 5.02 21.11 6.04
CA ALA A 211 5.29 19.74 5.65
C ALA A 211 6.77 19.34 5.80
N ARG A 212 7.69 20.30 5.65
CA ARG A 212 9.13 20.09 5.84
C ARG A 212 9.51 20.16 7.32
N HIS A 213 8.94 21.11 8.05
CA HIS A 213 9.16 21.28 9.49
C HIS A 213 8.81 20.00 10.26
N PHE A 214 7.63 19.45 9.98
CA PHE A 214 7.16 18.21 10.60
C PHE A 214 7.50 16.96 9.77
N ALA A 215 8.55 16.94 8.94
CA ALA A 215 8.91 15.76 8.15
C ALA A 215 9.72 14.69 8.91
N VAL A 216 10.13 14.99 10.13
CA VAL A 216 11.04 14.15 10.96
C VAL A 216 10.38 12.85 11.41
#